data_AF-A0AAW6B672-F1
#
_entry.id   AF-A0AAW6B672-F1
#
_cell.length_a   1.000
_cell.length_b   1.000
_cell.length_c   1.000
_cell.angle_alpha   90.00
_cell.angle_beta   90.00
_cell.angle_gamma   90.00
#
_symmetry.space_group_name_H-M   'P 1'
#
loop_
_entity.id
_entity.type
_entity.pdbx_description
1 polymer ?
#
loop_
_entity_poly.entity_id
_entity_poly.type
_entity_poly.pdbx_seq_one_letter_code
_entity_poly.pdbx_strand_id
1 'polypeptide(L)'
;MKEEDFYNAYKDKLENPEDWVERSDLKIFLKMEGSHKKFNDWLIEIESLEDNYLYIQGTLATNETFNKVRIYNYINNKRLIKKREKRLKKEA
;
A
#
# COMPACT_ATOMS: atom_id res chain seq x y z
N MET A 1 -13.97 -19.08 -22.16
CA MET A 1 -12.91 -18.79 -21.18
C MET A 1 -13.01 -17.31 -20.92
N LYS A 2 -13.52 -16.88 -19.76
CA LYS A 2 -13.53 -15.46 -19.42
C LYS A 2 -12.06 -15.07 -19.27
N GLU A 3 -11.60 -14.05 -19.99
CA GLU A 3 -10.33 -13.42 -19.69
C GLU A 3 -10.40 -13.01 -18.22
N GLU A 4 -9.63 -13.68 -17.36
CA GLU A 4 -9.35 -13.15 -16.04
C GLU A 4 -8.56 -11.87 -16.30
N ASP A 5 -9.22 -10.73 -16.11
CA ASP A 5 -8.61 -9.41 -16.16
C ASP A 5 -7.57 -9.33 -15.04
N PHE A 6 -6.39 -9.89 -15.29
CA PHE A 6 -5.24 -9.69 -14.43
C PHE A 6 -5.02 -8.20 -14.28
N TYR A 7 -5.01 -7.72 -13.04
CA TYR A 7 -4.83 -6.30 -12.78
C TYR A 7 -3.49 -5.84 -13.36
N ASN A 8 -3.57 -4.88 -14.27
CA ASN A 8 -2.41 -4.33 -14.95
C ASN A 8 -1.97 -3.04 -14.27
N ALA A 9 -1.04 -3.15 -13.33
CA ALA A 9 -0.48 -2.02 -12.57
C ALA A 9 0.16 -0.95 -13.47
N TYR A 10 0.73 -1.36 -14.61
CA TYR A 10 1.28 -0.42 -15.57
C TYR A 10 0.18 0.40 -16.26
N LYS A 11 -0.90 -0.25 -16.69
CA LYS A 11 -2.06 0.43 -17.26
C LYS A 11 -2.71 1.38 -16.24
N ASP A 12 -2.89 0.93 -15.00
CA ASP A 12 -3.42 1.79 -13.93
C ASP A 12 -2.52 3.01 -13.69
N LYS A 13 -1.19 2.85 -13.73
CA LYS A 13 -0.26 3.98 -13.64
C LYS A 13 -0.36 4.96 -14.81
N LEU A 14 -0.62 4.47 -16.02
CA LEU A 14 -0.84 5.35 -17.17
C LEU A 14 -2.17 6.10 -17.09
N GLU A 15 -3.22 5.45 -16.59
CA GLU A 15 -4.56 6.03 -16.45
C GLU A 15 -4.67 6.96 -15.22
N ASN A 16 -3.97 6.63 -14.14
CA ASN A 16 -4.01 7.32 -12.84
C ASN A 16 -2.61 7.70 -12.33
N PRO A 17 -1.81 8.47 -13.10
CA PRO A 17 -0.40 8.71 -12.76
C PRO A 17 -0.20 9.39 -11.40
N GLU A 18 -1.13 10.26 -11.00
CA GLU A 18 -1.09 10.96 -9.71
C GLU A 18 -1.18 10.02 -8.51
N ASP A 19 -1.78 8.84 -8.66
CA ASP A 19 -1.90 7.87 -7.57
C ASP A 19 -0.60 7.09 -7.34
N TRP A 20 0.32 7.14 -8.30
CA TRP A 20 1.60 6.44 -8.25
C TRP A 20 2.73 7.41 -7.95
N VAL A 21 3.33 7.26 -6.76
CA VAL A 21 4.32 8.21 -6.25
C VAL A 21 5.61 7.51 -5.84
N GLU A 22 6.69 8.28 -5.73
CA GLU A 22 7.95 7.79 -5.19
C GLU A 22 7.87 7.59 -3.67
N ARG A 23 8.88 6.91 -3.11
CA ARG A 23 8.93 6.57 -1.68
C ARG A 23 8.89 7.81 -0.77
N SER A 24 9.58 8.89 -1.15
CA SER A 24 9.60 10.17 -0.42
C SER A 24 8.19 10.76 -0.32
N ASP A 25 7.50 10.85 -1.45
CA ASP A 25 6.16 11.41 -1.55
C ASP A 25 5.12 10.54 -0.84
N LEU A 26 5.25 9.22 -0.93
CA LEU A 26 4.42 8.30 -0.16
C LEU A 26 4.56 8.57 1.34
N LYS A 27 5.79 8.78 1.82
CA LYS A 27 6.06 9.04 3.24
C LYS A 27 5.41 10.33 3.71
N ILE A 28 5.43 11.38 2.88
CA ILE A 28 4.76 12.66 3.12
C ILE A 28 3.24 12.46 3.12
N PHE A 29 2.70 11.79 2.11
CA PHE A 29 1.28 11.51 1.98
C PHE A 29 0.71 10.76 3.19
N LEU A 30 1.44 9.75 3.68
CA LEU A 30 1.05 8.99 4.88
C LEU A 30 1.29 9.75 6.19
N LYS A 31 1.86 10.95 6.14
CA LYS A 31 2.27 11.78 7.30
C LYS A 31 3.19 11.02 8.25
N MET A 32 4.12 10.24 7.70
CA MET A 32 5.04 9.38 8.45
C MET A 32 6.49 9.89 8.45
N GLU A 33 6.71 11.15 8.09
CA GLU A 33 8.03 11.77 8.02
C GLU A 33 8.83 11.59 9.32
N GLY A 34 8.19 11.79 10.48
CA GLY A 34 8.79 11.59 11.81
C GLY A 34 8.79 10.15 12.32
N SER A 35 8.41 9.15 11.52
CA SER A 35 8.30 7.75 11.96
C SER A 35 8.86 6.78 10.91
N HIS A 36 10.13 6.96 10.56
CA HIS A 36 10.85 6.14 9.57
C HIS A 36 10.70 4.64 9.80
N LYS A 37 10.87 4.16 11.04
CA LYS A 37 10.71 2.74 11.36
C LYS A 37 9.33 2.23 10.98
N LYS A 38 8.26 2.91 11.43
CA LYS A 38 6.88 2.50 11.14
C LYS A 38 6.59 2.54 9.64
N PHE A 39 7.13 3.52 8.93
CA PHE A 39 6.97 3.61 7.49
C PHE A 39 7.62 2.41 6.78
N ASN A 40 8.85 2.06 7.16
CA ASN A 40 9.55 0.90 6.61
C ASN A 40 8.85 -0.42 6.97
N ASP A 41 8.33 -0.55 8.20
CA ASP A 41 7.57 -1.74 8.62
C ASP A 41 6.34 -1.95 7.71
N TRP A 42 5.63 -0.86 7.33
CA TRP A 42 4.52 -0.95 6.39
C TRP A 42 4.96 -1.32 4.97
N LEU A 43 6.07 -0.77 4.47
CA LEU A 43 6.57 -1.13 3.14
C LEU A 43 6.94 -2.60 3.06
N ILE A 44 7.65 -3.13 4.07
CA ILE A 44 8.00 -4.55 4.14
C ILE A 44 6.73 -5.42 4.15
N GLU A 45 5.70 -5.00 4.91
CA GLU A 45 4.41 -5.71 4.92
C GLU A 45 3.77 -5.71 3.52
N ILE A 46 3.71 -4.57 2.83
CA ILE A 46 3.15 -4.46 1.47
C ILE A 46 3.95 -5.29 0.46
N GLU A 47 5.28 -5.24 0.50
CA GLU A 47 6.17 -6.02 -0.38
C GLU A 47 5.97 -7.52 -0.19
N SER A 48 5.65 -7.96 1.04
CA SER A 48 5.44 -9.37 1.38
C SER A 48 4.06 -9.92 0.98
N LEU A 49 3.14 -9.08 0.50
CA LEU A 49 1.82 -9.52 0.06
C LEU A 49 1.91 -10.33 -1.25
N GLU A 50 1.09 -11.36 -1.37
CA GLU A 50 0.97 -12.13 -2.62
C GLU A 50 0.47 -11.25 -3.78
N ASP A 51 -0.37 -10.26 -3.46
CA ASP A 51 -0.90 -9.27 -4.39
C ASP A 51 -0.15 -7.94 -4.35
N ASN A 52 1.15 -7.94 -4.00
CA ASN A 52 1.96 -6.71 -3.90
C ASN A 52 1.97 -5.85 -5.18
N TYR A 53 1.79 -6.48 -6.35
CA TYR A 53 1.70 -5.83 -7.67
C TYR A 53 0.49 -4.89 -7.76
N LEU A 54 -0.49 -5.01 -6.86
CA LEU A 54 -1.58 -4.05 -6.73
C LEU A 54 -1.11 -2.71 -6.14
N TYR A 55 -0.01 -2.70 -5.40
CA TYR A 55 0.46 -1.57 -4.60
C TYR A 55 1.77 -1.00 -5.11
N ILE A 56 2.61 -1.83 -5.72
CA ILE A 56 3.98 -1.50 -6.11
C ILE A 56 4.16 -1.83 -7.59
N GLN A 57 4.85 -0.95 -8.30
CA GLN A 57 5.26 -1.20 -9.68
C GLN A 57 6.73 -0.80 -9.91
N GLY A 58 7.49 -1.67 -10.60
CA GLY A 58 8.90 -1.45 -10.99
C GLY A 58 9.86 -2.64 -10.73
N THR A 59 11.04 -2.64 -11.39
CA THR A 59 12.39 -3.21 -11.04
C THR A 59 13.34 -3.04 -12.25
N LEU A 60 14.69 -3.17 -12.25
CA LEU A 60 15.72 -3.65 -11.28
C LEU A 60 16.52 -2.47 -10.68
N ALA A 61 16.80 -2.48 -9.37
CA ALA A 61 17.54 -1.43 -8.65
C ALA A 61 16.83 -0.06 -8.45
N THR A 62 15.49 -0.06 -8.35
CA THR A 62 14.66 0.93 -7.60
C THR A 62 13.98 2.11 -8.32
N ASN A 63 13.64 2.07 -9.61
CA ASN A 63 12.61 2.99 -10.13
C ASN A 63 11.19 2.54 -9.71
N GLU A 64 11.02 2.29 -8.41
CA GLU A 64 9.79 1.80 -7.79
C GLU A 64 8.83 2.95 -7.53
N THR A 65 7.58 2.74 -7.94
CA THR A 65 6.49 3.64 -7.62
C THR A 65 5.40 2.91 -6.86
N PHE A 66 4.75 3.63 -5.97
CA PHE A 66 3.80 3.11 -5.01
C PHE A 66 2.44 3.72 -5.24
N ASN A 67 1.39 2.89 -5.30
CA ASN A 67 0.01 3.37 -5.36
C ASN A 67 -0.40 3.89 -3.97
N LYS A 68 -0.35 5.21 -3.78
CA LYS A 68 -0.56 5.87 -2.48
C LYS A 68 -1.94 5.61 -1.90
N VAL A 69 -2.96 5.60 -2.75
CA VAL A 69 -4.37 5.42 -2.34
C VAL A 69 -4.59 4.01 -1.81
N ARG A 70 -4.10 2.99 -2.52
CA ARG A 70 -4.22 1.60 -2.11
C ARG A 70 -3.49 1.32 -0.80
N ILE A 71 -2.25 1.79 -0.68
CA ILE A 71 -1.47 1.61 0.56
C ILE A 71 -2.16 2.31 1.74
N TYR A 72 -2.66 3.52 1.55
CA TYR A 72 -3.38 4.23 2.62
C TYR A 72 -4.65 3.50 3.06
N ASN A 73 -5.43 2.99 2.09
CA ASN A 73 -6.63 2.22 2.37
C ASN A 73 -6.32 0.91 3.10
N TYR A 74 -5.26 0.21 2.71
CA TYR A 74 -4.77 -0.99 3.39
C TYR A 74 -4.44 -0.72 4.87
N ILE A 75 -3.61 0.31 5.12
CA ILE A 75 -3.19 0.71 6.47
C ILE A 75 -4.40 1.07 7.32
N ASN A 76 -5.35 1.82 6.76
CA ASN A 76 -6.58 2.20 7.46
C ASN A 76 -7.45 0.99 7.82
N ASN A 77 -7.64 0.06 6.87
CA ASN A 77 -8.42 -1.14 7.11
C ASN A 77 -7.83 -1.98 8.26
N LYS A 78 -6.51 -2.22 8.25
CA LYS A 78 -5.79 -2.93 9.34
C LYS A 78 -5.99 -2.26 10.69
N ARG A 79 -5.89 -0.93 10.74
CA ARG A 79 -6.12 -0.15 11.97
C ARG A 79 -7.55 -0.29 12.48
N LEU A 80 -8.54 -0.30 11.58
CA LEU A 80 -9.94 -0.49 11.92
C LEU A 80 -10.21 -1.89 12.47
N ILE A 81 -9.68 -2.94 11.84
CA ILE A 81 -9.79 -4.33 12.33
C ILE A 81 -9.20 -4.42 13.74
N LYS A 82 -7.97 -3.94 13.95
CA LYS A 82 -7.31 -3.95 15.27
C LYS A 82 -8.11 -3.19 16.33
N LYS A 83 -8.79 -2.10 15.95
CA LYS A 83 -9.67 -1.35 16.85
C LYS A 83 -10.92 -2.16 17.22
N ARG A 84 -11.51 -2.88 16.26
CA ARG A 84 -12.67 -3.77 16.49
C ARG A 84 -12.30 -4.94 17.39
N GLU A 85 -11.20 -5.64 17.12
CA GLU A 85 -10.72 -6.75 17.96
C GLU A 85 -10.47 -6.33 19.41
N LYS A 86 -9.87 -5.14 19.61
CA LYS A 86 -9.66 -4.58 20.95
C LYS A 86 -10.97 -4.27 21.69
N ARG A 87 -12.05 -3.92 20.98
CA ARG A 87 -13.36 -3.70 21.60
C ARG A 87 -13.99 -5.02 22.03
N LEU A 88 -13.99 -6.00 21.13
CA LEU A 88 -14.51 -7.34 21.42
C LEU A 88 -13.80 -8.00 22.61
N LYS A 89 -12.47 -7.86 22.72
CA LYS A 89 -11.69 -8.37 23.87
C LYS A 89 -11.93 -7.63 25.19
N LYS A 90 -12.56 -6.45 25.17
CA LYS A 90 -12.95 -5.70 26.39
C LYS A 90 -14.38 -6.01 26.83
N GLU A 91 -15.20 -6.50 25.91
CA GLU A 91 -16.61 -6.85 26.13
C GLU A 91 -16.77 -8.34 26.46
N ALA A 92 -15.75 -9.16 26.20
CA ALA A 92 -15.62 -10.56 26.63
C ALA A 92 -14.87 -10.65 27.97
#